data_AF-A0A9W6JDD8-F1
#
_entry.id   AF-A0A9W6JDD8-F1
#
_cell.length_a   1.000
_cell.length_b   1.000
_cell.length_c   1.000
_cell.angle_alpha   90.00
_cell.angle_beta   90.00
_cell.angle_gamma   90.00
#
_symmetry.space_group_name_H-M   'P 1'
#
loop_
_entity.id
_entity.type
_entity.pdbx_description
1 polymer ?
#
loop_
_entity_poly.entity_id
_entity_poly.type
_entity_poly.pdbx_seq_one_letter_code
_entity_poly.pdbx_strand_id
1 'polypeptide(L)'
;MRSFAHPSFFRLIYALLGEAHTDMRKTKWSHRGANWVRERHTFNGTASGFAIDQYLISKPNPNGWTLLVVKEMWWDHNDKSIRSTQWAKPLSGSKAKTWEWLRAEERRINGQPLMSKAAE
;
A
#
# COMPACT_ATOMS: atom_id res chain seq x y z
N MET A 1 12.27 -4.82 -7.98
CA MET A 1 11.44 -5.64 -7.06
C MET A 1 11.47 -7.15 -7.37
N ARG A 2 11.55 -8.05 -6.37
CA ARG A 2 11.61 -9.53 -6.59
C ARG A 2 10.40 -10.34 -6.08
N SER A 3 9.73 -9.91 -5.01
CA SER A 3 8.57 -10.61 -4.43
C SER A 3 7.67 -9.65 -3.64
N PHE A 4 6.43 -10.09 -3.34
CA PHE A 4 5.48 -9.33 -2.52
C PHE A 4 5.85 -9.25 -1.03
N ALA A 5 6.82 -10.06 -0.59
CA ALA A 5 7.35 -10.02 0.78
C ALA A 5 8.58 -9.10 0.89
N HIS A 6 9.16 -8.67 -0.23
CA HIS A 6 10.40 -7.91 -0.21
C HIS A 6 10.16 -6.46 0.27
N PRO A 7 11.02 -5.87 1.13
CA PRO A 7 10.84 -4.51 1.65
C PRO A 7 10.68 -3.44 0.56
N SER A 8 11.34 -3.61 -0.60
CA SER A 8 11.22 -2.70 -1.74
C SER A 8 9.81 -2.64 -2.33
N PHE A 9 9.02 -3.71 -2.21
CA PHE A 9 7.62 -3.72 -2.65
C PHE A 9 6.79 -2.77 -1.81
N PHE A 10 6.89 -2.87 -0.49
CA PHE A 10 6.14 -2.00 0.40
C PHE A 10 6.56 -0.53 0.28
N ARG A 11 7.86 -0.26 0.06
CA ARG A 11 8.32 1.10 -0.25
C ARG A 11 7.63 1.69 -1.47
N LEU A 12 7.47 0.91 -2.54
CA LEU A 12 6.71 1.35 -3.72
C LEU A 12 5.23 1.60 -3.38
N ILE A 13 4.58 0.68 -2.67
CA ILE A 13 3.17 0.85 -2.29
C ILE A 13 2.98 2.14 -1.49
N TYR A 14 3.81 2.42 -0.49
CA TYR A 14 3.71 3.64 0.30
C TYR A 14 4.06 4.90 -0.51
N ALA A 15 4.97 4.83 -1.48
CA ALA A 15 5.23 5.94 -2.40
C ALA A 15 3.99 6.26 -3.26
N LEU A 16 3.33 5.23 -3.81
CA LEU A 16 2.08 5.38 -4.56
C LEU A 16 0.93 5.94 -3.71
N LEU A 17 0.85 5.53 -2.43
CA LEU A 17 -0.09 6.10 -1.48
C LEU A 17 0.20 7.59 -1.21
N GLY A 18 1.48 7.97 -1.09
CA GLY A 18 1.90 9.36 -0.93
C GLY A 18 1.54 10.25 -2.13
N GLU A 19 1.77 9.77 -3.36
CA GLU A 19 1.44 10.50 -4.59
C GLU A 19 -0.06 10.76 -4.78
N ALA A 20 -0.92 9.89 -4.26
CA ALA A 20 -2.35 10.05 -4.44
C ALA A 20 -2.92 11.26 -3.64
N HIS A 21 -2.11 11.91 -2.80
CA HIS A 21 -2.50 13.01 -1.89
C HIS A 21 -3.85 12.73 -1.19
N THR A 22 -4.08 11.45 -0.89
CA THR A 22 -5.36 11.02 -0.34
C THR A 22 -5.46 11.54 1.07
N ASP A 23 -6.48 12.38 1.31
CA ASP A 23 -7.02 12.55 2.65
C ASP A 23 -7.15 11.14 3.25
N MET A 24 -6.49 10.91 4.38
CA MET A 24 -6.46 9.62 5.06
C MET A 24 -7.86 9.13 5.43
N ARG A 25 -8.90 9.98 5.31
CA ARG A 25 -10.32 9.64 5.45
C ARG A 25 -10.95 9.02 4.20
N LYS A 26 -10.38 9.21 3.00
CA LYS A 26 -10.90 8.58 1.78
C LYS A 26 -10.63 7.09 1.82
N THR A 27 -11.71 6.31 1.80
CA THR A 27 -11.66 4.84 1.79
C THR A 27 -11.64 4.26 0.38
N LYS A 28 -11.93 5.05 -0.66
CA LYS A 28 -11.91 4.61 -2.06
C LYS A 28 -11.38 5.71 -2.97
N TRP A 29 -10.50 5.38 -3.89
CA TRP A 29 -10.00 6.31 -4.91
C TRP A 29 -9.45 5.55 -6.12
N SER A 30 -9.17 6.27 -7.20
CA SER A 30 -8.46 5.74 -8.36
C SER A 30 -7.16 6.49 -8.55
N HIS A 31 -6.07 5.77 -8.77
CA HIS A 31 -4.74 6.35 -8.98
C HIS A 31 -3.96 5.50 -9.99
N ARG A 32 -3.36 6.15 -11.00
CA ARG A 32 -2.62 5.50 -12.11
C ARG A 32 -3.42 4.39 -12.80
N GLY A 33 -4.71 4.65 -12.96
CA GLY A 33 -5.67 3.72 -13.56
C GLY A 33 -5.88 2.42 -12.78
N ALA A 34 -5.41 2.33 -11.53
CA ALA A 34 -5.81 1.30 -10.59
C ALA A 34 -6.82 1.89 -9.61
N ASN A 35 -7.80 1.10 -9.21
CA ASN A 35 -8.72 1.43 -8.14
C ASN A 35 -8.13 0.97 -6.81
N TRP A 36 -8.31 1.77 -5.79
CA TRP A 36 -7.82 1.55 -4.46
C TRP A 36 -8.98 1.62 -3.48
N VAL A 37 -8.99 0.68 -2.55
CA VAL A 37 -9.88 0.70 -1.39
C VAL A 37 -9.02 0.55 -0.15
N ARG A 38 -9.24 1.40 0.86
CA ARG A 38 -8.61 1.32 2.17
C ARG A 38 -9.66 1.03 3.23
N GLU A 39 -9.39 0.03 4.04
CA GLU A 39 -10.14 -0.28 5.25
C GLU A 39 -9.18 -0.29 6.43
N ARG A 40 -9.57 0.34 7.53
CA ARG A 40 -8.79 0.34 8.78
C ARG A 40 -9.66 -0.18 9.90
N HIS A 41 -9.16 -1.22 10.57
CA HIS A 41 -9.71 -1.69 11.83
C HIS A 41 -8.75 -1.30 12.94
N THR A 42 -9.28 -0.88 14.08
CA THR A 42 -8.49 -0.55 15.26
C THR A 42 -9.19 -1.12 16.48
N PHE A 43 -8.41 -1.77 17.32
CA PHE A 43 -8.83 -2.32 18.60
C PHE A 43 -7.91 -1.77 19.67
N ASN A 44 -8.49 -1.26 20.75
CA ASN A 44 -7.77 -0.78 21.92
C ASN A 44 -8.21 -1.63 23.11
N GLY A 45 -7.32 -2.51 23.57
CA GLY A 45 -7.52 -3.31 24.77
C GLY A 45 -6.78 -2.72 25.97
N THR A 46 -6.97 -3.33 27.13
CA THR A 46 -6.35 -2.89 28.39
C THR A 46 -4.85 -3.20 28.46
N ALA A 47 -4.41 -4.30 27.85
CA ALA A 47 -3.00 -4.69 27.83
C ALA A 47 -2.28 -4.28 26.53
N SER A 48 -3.01 -4.30 25.41
CA SER A 48 -2.48 -3.99 24.08
C SER A 48 -3.58 -3.51 23.15
N GLY A 49 -3.15 -2.79 22.10
CA GLY A 49 -3.98 -2.42 20.97
C GLY A 49 -3.38 -2.90 19.66
N PHE A 50 -4.21 -2.92 18.62
CA PHE A 50 -3.75 -3.15 17.26
C PHE A 50 -4.55 -2.36 16.23
N ALA A 51 -3.90 -2.06 15.12
CA ALA A 51 -4.53 -1.54 13.92
C ALA A 51 -4.14 -2.40 12.72
N ILE A 52 -5.13 -2.67 11.88
CA ILE A 52 -4.96 -3.35 10.60
C ILE A 52 -5.40 -2.38 9.52
N ASP A 53 -4.46 -1.92 8.71
CA ASP A 53 -4.75 -1.21 7.46
C ASP A 53 -4.74 -2.24 6.31
N GLN A 54 -5.85 -2.35 5.61
CA GLN A 54 -5.99 -3.16 4.39
C GLN A 54 -6.11 -2.23 3.18
N TYR A 55 -5.34 -2.53 2.14
CA TYR A 55 -5.39 -1.84 0.86
C TYR A 55 -5.70 -2.85 -0.23
N LEU A 56 -6.85 -2.69 -0.88
CA LEU A 56 -7.23 -3.46 -2.05
C LEU A 56 -6.94 -2.64 -3.30
N ILE A 57 -6.03 -3.13 -4.13
CA ILE A 57 -5.60 -2.48 -5.38
C ILE A 57 -6.10 -3.31 -6.54
N SER A 58 -6.92 -2.75 -7.43
CA SER A 58 -7.50 -3.48 -8.55
C SER A 58 -7.37 -2.75 -9.87
N LYS A 59 -7.16 -3.51 -10.95
CA LYS A 59 -7.13 -2.99 -12.32
C LYS A 59 -8.45 -3.34 -13.02
N PRO A 60 -9.33 -2.37 -13.33
CA PRO A 60 -10.68 -2.63 -13.84
C PRO A 60 -10.66 -2.94 -15.36
N ASN A 61 -10.24 -4.15 -15.72
CA ASN A 61 -10.12 -4.59 -17.11
C ASN A 61 -10.56 -6.08 -17.22
N PRO A 62 -10.94 -6.59 -18.41
CA PRO A 62 -11.28 -8.01 -18.59
C PRO A 62 -10.16 -8.98 -18.16
N ASN A 63 -8.90 -8.54 -18.25
CA ASN A 63 -7.71 -9.24 -17.73
C ASN A 63 -7.13 -8.52 -16.51
N GLY A 64 -8.01 -7.93 -15.71
CA GLY A 64 -7.69 -7.20 -14.50
C GLY A 64 -7.02 -8.09 -13.46
N TRP A 65 -6.56 -7.46 -12.38
CA TRP A 65 -6.00 -8.15 -11.23
C TRP A 65 -6.41 -7.43 -9.97
N THR A 66 -6.38 -8.16 -8.85
CA THR A 66 -6.61 -7.61 -7.51
C THR A 66 -5.49 -8.04 -6.58
N LEU A 67 -4.91 -7.06 -5.88
CA LEU A 67 -3.84 -7.25 -4.91
C LEU A 67 -4.30 -6.72 -3.56
N LEU A 68 -4.24 -7.56 -2.54
CA LEU A 68 -4.40 -7.16 -1.15
C LEU A 68 -3.03 -6.85 -0.55
N VAL A 69 -2.91 -5.70 0.10
CA VAL A 69 -1.75 -5.34 0.93
C VAL A 69 -2.26 -5.06 2.34
N VAL A 70 -1.64 -5.69 3.33
CA VAL A 70 -2.04 -5.55 4.72
C VAL A 70 -0.86 -5.06 5.54
N LYS A 71 -1.12 -4.11 6.43
CA LYS A 71 -0.21 -3.62 7.45
C LYS A 71 -0.86 -3.80 8.82
N GLU A 72 -0.21 -4.58 9.67
CA GLU A 72 -0.62 -4.85 11.04
C GLU A 72 0.35 -4.14 11.98
N MET A 73 -0.18 -3.36 12.91
CA MET A 73 0.59 -2.60 13.89
C MET A 73 0.03 -2.93 15.27
N TRP A 74 0.92 -3.32 16.19
CA TRP A 74 0.59 -3.67 17.56
C TRP A 74 1.33 -2.76 18.52
N TRP A 75 0.65 -2.33 19.58
CA TRP A 75 1.23 -1.50 20.64
C TRP A 75 0.76 -1.97 22.01
N ASP A 76 1.56 -1.68 23.04
CA ASP A 76 1.17 -1.90 24.44
C ASP A 76 0.29 -0.74 24.95
N HIS A 77 -0.15 -0.83 26.22
CA HIS A 77 -0.97 0.19 26.87
C HIS A 77 -0.30 1.58 27.00
N ASN A 78 1.01 1.70 26.76
CA ASN A 78 1.75 2.96 26.74
C ASN A 78 2.03 3.44 25.31
N ASP A 79 1.30 2.94 24.32
CA ASP A 79 1.47 3.19 22.90
C ASP A 79 2.85 2.79 22.35
N LYS A 80 3.60 1.94 23.06
CA LYS A 80 4.89 1.45 22.59
C LYS A 80 4.69 0.33 21.59
N SER A 81 5.31 0.46 20.43
CA SER A 81 5.28 -0.57 19.37
C SER A 81 5.79 -1.92 19.89
N ILE A 82 4.93 -2.94 19.80
CA ILE A 82 5.26 -4.34 20.10
C ILE A 82 5.73 -5.03 18.81
N ARG A 83 4.94 -4.89 17.75
CA ARG A 83 5.14 -5.59 16.49
C ARG A 83 4.55 -4.79 15.34
N SER A 84 5.25 -4.80 14.21
CA SER A 84 4.71 -4.34 12.94
C SER A 84 4.95 -5.44 11.90
N THR A 85 3.93 -5.79 11.14
CA THR A 85 4.04 -6.81 10.08
C THR A 85 3.29 -6.30 8.86
N GLN A 86 3.84 -6.60 7.69
CA GLN A 86 3.21 -6.26 6.43
C GLN A 86 3.35 -7.42 5.46
N TRP A 87 2.30 -7.67 4.71
CA TRP A 87 2.25 -8.75 3.74
C TRP A 87 1.34 -8.36 2.58
N ALA A 88 1.46 -9.05 1.46
CA ALA A 88 0.61 -8.83 0.31
C ALA A 88 0.30 -10.14 -0.41
N LYS A 89 -0.91 -10.22 -0.95
CA LYS A 89 -1.45 -11.41 -1.60
C LYS A 89 -2.27 -11.03 -2.84
N PRO A 90 -1.93 -11.55 -4.03
CA PRO A 90 -2.84 -11.50 -5.17
C PRO A 90 -4.11 -12.26 -4.83
N LEU A 91 -5.27 -11.63 -5.02
CA LEU A 91 -6.57 -12.26 -4.77
C LEU A 91 -7.19 -12.81 -6.06
N SER A 92 -6.99 -12.14 -7.18
CA SER A 92 -7.54 -12.55 -8.47
C SER A 92 -6.75 -11.99 -9.65
N GLY A 93 -6.95 -12.61 -10.83
CA GLY A 93 -6.36 -12.15 -12.08
C GLY A 93 -4.91 -12.57 -12.32
N SER A 94 -4.26 -11.95 -13.30
CA SER A 94 -2.92 -12.34 -13.74
C SER A 94 -1.83 -11.75 -12.84
N LYS A 95 -1.14 -12.61 -12.08
CA LYS A 95 0.05 -12.24 -11.29
C LYS A 95 1.15 -11.59 -12.15
N ALA A 96 1.31 -12.05 -13.40
CA ALA A 96 2.26 -11.47 -14.34
C ALA A 96 1.91 -10.01 -14.66
N LYS A 97 0.63 -9.72 -14.90
CA LYS A 97 0.13 -8.36 -15.15
C LYS A 97 0.23 -7.46 -13.92
N THR A 98 0.02 -8.00 -12.73
CA THR A 98 0.28 -7.26 -11.47
C THR A 98 1.75 -6.85 -11.39
N TRP A 99 2.68 -7.76 -11.66
CA TRP A 99 4.11 -7.46 -11.65
C TRP A 99 4.54 -6.50 -12.75
N GLU A 100 3.96 -6.63 -13.94
CA GLU A 100 4.19 -5.71 -15.06
C GLU A 100 3.85 -4.28 -14.65
N TRP A 101 2.66 -4.07 -14.06
CA TRP A 101 2.24 -2.77 -13.55
C TRP A 101 3.15 -2.25 -12.43
N LEU A 102 3.46 -3.08 -11.41
CA LEU A 102 4.32 -2.68 -10.30
C LEU A 102 5.73 -2.28 -10.76
N ARG A 103 6.30 -2.99 -11.75
CA ARG A 103 7.62 -2.66 -12.31
C ARG A 103 7.58 -1.41 -13.18
N ALA A 104 6.46 -1.13 -13.83
CA ALA A 104 6.27 0.14 -14.54
C ALA A 104 6.28 1.32 -13.55
N GLU A 105 5.54 1.21 -12.44
CA GLU A 105 5.54 2.24 -11.39
C GLU A 105 6.88 2.37 -10.67
N GLU A 106 7.57 1.26 -10.36
CA GLU A 106 8.92 1.28 -9.76
C GLU A 106 9.91 2.04 -10.66
N ARG A 107 9.91 1.78 -11.98
CA ARG A 107 10.77 2.50 -12.93
C ARG A 107 10.42 3.98 -13.01
N ARG A 108 9.14 4.33 -12.97
CA ARG A 108 8.69 5.73 -13.02
C ARG A 108 9.14 6.50 -11.78
N ILE A 109 8.91 5.96 -10.60
CA ILE A 109 9.28 6.60 -9.33
C ILE A 109 10.80 6.73 -9.20
N ASN A 110 11.55 5.70 -9.59
CA ASN A 110 13.02 5.76 -9.56
C ASN A 110 13.60 6.64 -10.69
N GLY A 111 12.86 6.82 -11.78
CA GLY A 111 13.25 7.65 -12.93
C GLY A 111 12.84 9.11 -12.80
N GLN A 112 12.08 9.49 -11.77
CA GLN A 112 11.86 10.89 -11.44
C GLN A 112 13.14 11.45 -10.80
N PRO A 113 13.73 12.52 -11.35
CA PRO A 113 14.62 13.36 -10.55
C PRO A 113 13.81 13.82 -9.34
N LEU A 114 14.42 13.88 -8.15
CA LEU A 114 13.89 14.63 -7.02
C LEU A 114 13.61 16.05 -7.51
N MET A 115 12.38 16.34 -7.93
CA MET A 115 11.94 17.69 -8.25
C MET A 115 11.95 18.48 -6.95
N SER A 116 13.03 19.24 -6.83
CA SER A 116 13.28 20.41 -6.00
C SER A 116 12.24 20.72 -4.92
N LYS A 117 12.68 20.61 -3.67
CA LYS A 117 12.49 21.74 -2.75
C LYS A 117 13.22 22.94 -3.37
N ALA A 118 12.49 23.89 -3.95
CA ALA A 118 12.90 25.30 -4.07
C ALA A 118 11.78 26.14 -4.71
N ALA A 119 11.53 27.30 -4.07
CA ALA A 119 10.63 28.41 -4.42
C ALA A 119 9.13 28.12 -4.29
N GLU A 120 8.36 28.83 -3.45
CA GLU A 120 8.46 30.23 -2.97
C GLU A 120 7.94 30.34 -1.52
#